data_AF-A0A924SXA9-F1
#
_entry.id   AF-A0A924SXA9-F1
#
_cell.length_a   1.000
_cell.length_b   1.000
_cell.length_c   1.000
_cell.angle_alpha   90.00
_cell.angle_beta   90.00
_cell.angle_gamma   90.00
#
_symmetry.space_group_name_H-M   'P 1'
#
loop_
_entity.id
_entity.type
_entity.pdbx_description
1 polymer ?
#
loop_
_entity_poly.entity_id
_entity_poly.type
_entity_poly.pdbx_seq_one_letter_code
_entity_poly.pdbx_strand_id
1 'polypeptide(L)'
;MTKLIFALFSLSAATSSLAMPTDELVQAISTHVVKVQVALANGGFGLGSGVVVAKDQVVTNCHVVANAISVSVNNNGENYTASALKPDWHHDLCILKVEGLNAPVANIGSSEGLKYEQPVYTVGYAGFSPRPNGTSGFIKSLYPMDDSVVVRASNTFRLGDSGGGMFDEAGNLVGIITVKSPGHNAFYYNMSVEWVKRLLNQPEQAIVSVSELPFWAEAEEKWPFFMRVVQPLKTENWEALNTIAVAWCEKEPNTTEALFYRAVAEFSLKKEANAEQDFNQVVAKNGNNSSALYYLGLIAEQSGKHMEALNMVAMLDSLDETTAGELKVAMGIGENLSAKQ
;
A
#
# COMPACT_ATOMS: atom_id res chain seq x y z
N MET A 1 -18.36 38.61 -50.49
CA MET A 1 -18.79 37.28 -50.04
C MET A 1 -17.56 36.53 -49.57
N THR A 2 -17.24 36.60 -48.27
CA THR A 2 -16.04 35.99 -47.69
C THR A 2 -16.53 34.92 -46.73
N LYS A 3 -16.39 33.64 -47.11
CA LYS A 3 -16.81 32.50 -46.28
C LYS A 3 -15.77 32.30 -45.18
N LEU A 4 -16.12 32.61 -43.93
CA LEU A 4 -15.37 32.15 -42.76
C LEU A 4 -15.64 30.65 -42.57
N ILE A 5 -14.59 29.83 -42.68
CA ILE A 5 -14.62 28.42 -42.31
C ILE A 5 -14.26 28.35 -40.82
N PHE A 6 -15.23 28.04 -39.97
CA PHE A 6 -14.97 27.67 -38.57
C PHE A 6 -14.45 26.23 -38.56
N ALA A 7 -13.17 26.05 -38.28
CA ALA A 7 -12.61 24.75 -37.94
C ALA A 7 -12.95 24.46 -36.47
N LEU A 8 -13.90 23.56 -36.22
CA LEU A 8 -14.08 22.97 -34.89
C LEU A 8 -12.88 22.06 -34.61
N PHE A 9 -11.97 22.51 -33.74
CA PHE A 9 -11.03 21.62 -33.08
C PHE A 9 -11.80 20.87 -31.98
N SER A 10 -12.20 19.64 -32.26
CA SER A 10 -12.62 18.71 -31.21
C SER A 10 -11.39 18.30 -30.42
N LEU A 11 -11.18 18.93 -29.26
CA LEU A 11 -10.21 18.49 -28.27
C LEU A 11 -10.75 17.19 -27.66
N SER A 12 -10.34 16.05 -28.20
CA SER A 12 -10.59 14.76 -27.54
C SER A 12 -9.76 14.74 -26.26
N ALA A 13 -10.40 15.01 -25.12
CA ALA A 13 -9.81 14.70 -23.83
C ALA A 13 -9.58 13.18 -23.81
N ALA A 14 -8.32 12.77 -23.81
CA ALA A 14 -7.98 11.39 -23.53
C ALA A 14 -8.40 11.15 -22.08
N THR A 15 -9.54 10.48 -21.90
CA THR A 15 -9.89 9.89 -20.62
C THR A 15 -8.84 8.80 -20.39
N SER A 16 -7.92 9.04 -19.47
CA SER A 16 -7.03 8.01 -18.94
C SER A 16 -7.91 6.95 -18.28
N SER A 17 -8.39 5.97 -19.06
CA SER A 17 -9.01 4.80 -18.45
C SER A 17 -7.91 4.11 -17.65
N LEU A 18 -8.13 3.94 -16.34
CA LEU A 18 -7.23 3.22 -15.45
C LEU A 18 -6.98 1.83 -16.05
N ALA A 19 -5.84 1.64 -16.70
CA ALA A 19 -5.55 0.41 -17.41
C ALA A 19 -5.25 -0.68 -16.37
N MET A 20 -6.09 -1.71 -16.34
CA MET A 20 -5.71 -2.96 -15.69
C MET A 20 -4.37 -3.43 -16.27
N PRO A 21 -3.51 -4.09 -15.47
CA PRO A 21 -2.24 -4.57 -15.99
C PRO A 21 -2.51 -5.53 -17.13
N THR A 22 -1.64 -5.52 -18.14
CA THR A 22 -1.72 -6.55 -19.17
C THR A 22 -1.40 -7.91 -18.56
N ASP A 23 -2.04 -8.96 -19.06
CA ASP A 23 -1.71 -10.34 -18.65
C ASP A 23 -0.21 -10.65 -18.82
N GLU A 24 0.40 -10.05 -19.85
CA GLU A 24 1.84 -10.11 -20.11
C GLU A 24 2.67 -9.50 -18.97
N LEU A 25 2.30 -8.30 -18.48
CA LEU A 25 2.98 -7.69 -17.34
C LEU A 25 2.84 -8.56 -16.09
N VAL A 26 1.63 -9.03 -15.78
CA VAL A 26 1.37 -9.90 -14.61
C VAL A 26 2.18 -11.18 -14.70
N GLN A 27 2.25 -11.80 -15.89
CA GLN A 27 3.05 -13.00 -16.11
C GLN A 27 4.55 -12.71 -15.94
N ALA A 28 5.06 -11.61 -16.48
CA ALA A 28 6.45 -11.21 -16.37
C ALA A 28 6.86 -10.99 -14.90
N ILE A 29 6.14 -10.15 -14.16
CA ILE A 29 6.47 -9.87 -12.75
C ILE A 29 6.33 -11.11 -11.86
N SER A 30 5.41 -12.02 -12.19
CA SER A 30 5.25 -13.29 -11.46
C SER A 30 6.48 -14.19 -11.53
N THR A 31 7.31 -14.07 -12.56
CA THR A 31 8.55 -14.87 -12.67
C THR A 31 9.62 -14.48 -11.65
N HIS A 32 9.52 -13.28 -11.07
CA HIS A 32 10.43 -12.81 -10.02
C HIS A 32 10.03 -13.25 -8.61
N VAL A 33 8.80 -13.78 -8.46
CA VAL A 33 8.23 -14.12 -7.16
C VAL A 33 8.35 -15.62 -6.94
N VAL A 34 8.82 -16.00 -5.77
CA VAL A 34 9.04 -17.38 -5.35
C VAL A 34 8.28 -17.68 -4.07
N LYS A 35 8.05 -18.97 -3.80
CA LYS A 35 7.39 -19.40 -2.57
C LYS A 35 8.42 -19.69 -1.50
N VAL A 36 8.25 -19.12 -0.31
CA VAL A 36 9.10 -19.39 0.86
C VAL A 36 8.39 -20.39 1.76
N GLN A 37 9.11 -21.44 2.16
CA GLN A 37 8.62 -22.47 3.05
C GLN A 37 9.61 -22.65 4.20
N VAL A 38 9.09 -22.79 5.42
CA VAL A 38 9.94 -22.94 6.61
C VAL A 38 9.52 -24.14 7.42
N ALA A 39 10.49 -24.85 8.00
CA ALA A 39 10.25 -25.86 9.00
C ALA A 39 10.55 -25.29 10.38
N LEU A 40 9.72 -25.62 11.37
CA LEU A 40 9.83 -25.16 12.75
C LEU A 40 10.28 -26.31 13.66
N ALA A 41 10.94 -25.97 14.77
CA ALA A 41 11.43 -26.96 15.73
C ALA A 41 10.34 -27.85 16.35
N ASN A 42 9.10 -27.36 16.39
CA ASN A 42 7.94 -28.11 16.90
C ASN A 42 7.30 -29.06 15.86
N GLY A 43 7.93 -29.25 14.69
CA GLY A 43 7.40 -30.05 13.59
C GLY A 43 6.34 -29.34 12.73
N GLY A 44 6.03 -28.07 13.03
CA GLY A 44 5.20 -27.22 12.20
C GLY A 44 5.93 -26.70 10.96
N PHE A 45 5.18 -26.04 10.09
CA PHE A 45 5.71 -25.34 8.93
C PHE A 45 5.04 -23.99 8.75
N GLY A 46 5.76 -23.07 8.10
CA GLY A 46 5.26 -21.76 7.69
C GLY A 46 5.35 -21.59 6.18
N LEU A 47 4.50 -20.72 5.64
CA LEU A 47 4.45 -20.39 4.22
C LEU A 47 4.46 -18.88 4.05
N GLY A 48 5.23 -18.43 3.08
CA GLY A 48 5.26 -17.05 2.64
C GLY A 48 5.69 -16.97 1.18
N SER A 49 6.02 -15.77 0.77
CA SER A 49 6.48 -15.40 -0.56
C SER A 49 7.84 -14.74 -0.47
N GLY A 50 8.52 -14.62 -1.59
CA GLY A 50 9.76 -13.87 -1.70
C GLY A 50 9.93 -13.30 -3.10
N VAL A 51 10.75 -12.27 -3.23
CA VAL A 51 11.10 -11.67 -4.53
C VAL A 51 12.60 -11.82 -4.76
N VAL A 52 12.98 -12.26 -5.96
CA VAL A 52 14.38 -12.40 -6.36
C VAL A 52 14.94 -11.01 -6.67
N VAL A 53 15.82 -10.50 -5.81
CA VAL A 53 16.32 -9.10 -5.86
C VAL A 53 17.78 -9.00 -6.30
N ALA A 54 18.52 -10.10 -6.27
CA ALA A 54 19.82 -10.26 -6.91
C ALA A 54 20.10 -11.75 -7.15
N LYS A 55 21.22 -12.07 -7.79
CA LYS A 55 21.64 -13.47 -7.96
C LYS A 55 21.74 -14.16 -6.60
N ASP A 56 21.02 -15.28 -6.46
CA ASP A 56 20.94 -16.08 -5.23
C ASP A 56 20.45 -15.28 -4.00
N GLN A 57 19.75 -14.16 -4.19
CA GLN A 57 19.22 -13.34 -3.10
C GLN A 57 17.72 -13.11 -3.25
N VAL A 58 16.96 -13.57 -2.26
CA VAL A 58 15.50 -13.48 -2.21
C VAL A 58 15.09 -12.65 -1.00
N VAL A 59 14.45 -11.51 -1.21
CA VAL A 59 13.84 -10.76 -0.10
C VAL A 59 12.51 -11.41 0.27
N THR A 60 12.24 -11.50 1.56
CA THR A 60 10.96 -11.93 2.16
C THR A 60 10.74 -11.14 3.45
N ASN A 61 9.65 -11.40 4.17
CA ASN A 61 9.49 -10.87 5.51
C ASN A 61 10.26 -11.68 6.54
N CYS A 62 10.82 -11.01 7.54
CA CYS A 62 11.51 -11.68 8.62
C CYS A 62 10.55 -12.55 9.46
N HIS A 63 9.30 -12.13 9.67
CA HIS A 63 8.32 -12.94 10.39
C HIS A 63 8.00 -14.28 9.71
N VAL A 64 8.19 -14.39 8.38
CA VAL A 64 8.00 -15.65 7.64
C VAL A 64 9.08 -16.67 8.03
N VAL A 65 10.29 -16.20 8.30
CA VAL A 65 11.47 -17.03 8.59
C VAL A 65 11.86 -17.04 10.07
N ALA A 66 11.14 -16.29 10.90
CA ALA A 66 11.36 -16.25 12.33
C ALA A 66 11.21 -17.64 12.95
N ASN A 67 12.16 -18.01 13.82
CA ASN A 67 12.22 -19.31 14.52
C ASN A 67 12.28 -20.55 13.59
N ALA A 68 12.61 -20.36 12.31
CA ALA A 68 12.81 -21.46 11.38
C ALA A 68 14.10 -22.23 11.72
N ILE A 69 14.02 -23.56 11.67
CA ILE A 69 15.21 -24.43 11.71
C ILE A 69 15.75 -24.71 10.31
N SER A 70 14.91 -24.55 9.29
CA SER A 70 15.31 -24.55 7.89
C SER A 70 14.35 -23.70 7.07
N VAL A 71 14.88 -23.08 6.02
CA VAL A 71 14.14 -22.26 5.07
C VAL A 71 14.44 -22.78 3.67
N SER A 72 13.40 -23.03 2.88
CA SER A 72 13.50 -23.41 1.47
C SER A 72 12.69 -22.48 0.59
N VAL A 73 13.22 -22.18 -0.58
CA VAL A 73 12.57 -21.43 -1.64
C VAL A 73 12.13 -22.40 -2.72
N ASN A 74 10.83 -22.44 -3.02
CA ASN A 74 10.29 -23.16 -4.15
C ASN A 74 10.10 -22.21 -5.34
N ASN A 75 10.70 -22.57 -6.47
CA ASN A 75 10.49 -21.90 -7.75
C ASN A 75 9.98 -22.92 -8.77
N ASN A 76 8.72 -22.78 -9.19
CA ASN A 76 8.10 -23.65 -10.20
C ASN A 76 8.25 -25.16 -9.93
N GLY A 77 8.18 -25.57 -8.66
CA GLY A 77 8.28 -26.97 -8.24
C GLY A 77 9.68 -27.43 -7.85
N GLU A 78 10.72 -26.66 -8.15
CA GLU A 78 12.09 -26.94 -7.69
C GLU A 78 12.36 -26.27 -6.34
N ASN A 79 12.98 -26.99 -5.41
CA ASN A 79 13.26 -26.52 -4.05
C ASN A 79 14.74 -26.22 -3.87
N TYR A 80 15.03 -25.06 -3.31
CA TYR A 80 16.37 -24.58 -3.00
C TYR A 80 16.47 -24.24 -1.52
N THR A 81 17.50 -24.69 -0.84
CA THR A 81 17.69 -24.41 0.59
C THR A 81 18.39 -23.06 0.76
N ALA A 82 17.89 -22.22 1.66
CA ALA A 82 18.58 -21.00 2.05
C ALA A 82 19.74 -21.34 3.01
N SER A 83 20.92 -20.78 2.78
CA SER A 83 22.14 -21.04 3.57
C SER A 83 22.41 -19.95 4.62
N ALA A 84 21.94 -18.72 4.37
CA ALA A 84 22.13 -17.56 5.24
C ALA A 84 20.99 -16.55 5.06
N LEU A 85 20.92 -15.57 5.95
CA LEU A 85 20.01 -14.43 5.82
C LEU A 85 20.69 -13.11 6.18
N LYS A 86 20.22 -12.00 5.62
CA LYS A 86 20.51 -10.63 6.06
C LYS A 86 19.22 -10.07 6.65
N PRO A 87 19.12 -9.87 7.98
CA PRO A 87 17.88 -9.43 8.60
C PRO A 87 17.84 -7.91 8.81
N ASP A 88 16.67 -7.36 8.58
CA ASP A 88 16.19 -6.09 9.14
C ASP A 88 14.90 -6.41 9.90
N TRP A 89 15.05 -6.79 11.18
CA TRP A 89 13.93 -7.21 12.01
C TRP A 89 12.95 -6.08 12.27
N HIS A 90 13.43 -4.85 12.42
CA HIS A 90 12.60 -3.69 12.70
C HIS A 90 11.59 -3.44 11.58
N HIS A 91 12.06 -3.42 10.32
CA HIS A 91 11.22 -3.21 9.14
C HIS A 91 10.60 -4.50 8.57
N ASP A 92 10.82 -5.64 9.23
CA ASP A 92 10.32 -6.94 8.82
C ASP A 92 10.76 -7.37 7.41
N LEU A 93 12.04 -7.19 7.09
CA LEU A 93 12.62 -7.52 5.79
C LEU A 93 13.87 -8.38 5.97
N CYS A 94 13.87 -9.55 5.34
CA CYS A 94 14.99 -10.49 5.39
C CYS A 94 15.39 -10.89 3.97
N ILE A 95 16.68 -10.80 3.64
CA ILE A 95 17.22 -11.31 2.37
C ILE A 95 17.85 -12.67 2.61
N LEU A 96 17.30 -13.70 1.98
CA LEU A 96 17.81 -15.07 2.01
C LEU A 96 18.89 -15.27 0.96
N LYS A 97 19.98 -15.94 1.35
CA LYS A 97 21.00 -16.46 0.42
C LYS A 97 20.58 -17.86 -0.03
N VAL A 98 20.31 -18.04 -1.31
CA VAL A 98 19.76 -19.28 -1.89
C VAL A 98 20.62 -19.69 -3.08
N GLU A 99 21.66 -20.48 -2.82
CA GLU A 99 22.64 -20.84 -3.85
C GLU A 99 22.04 -21.69 -4.98
N GLY A 100 22.39 -21.33 -6.22
CA GLY A 100 21.96 -22.08 -7.40
C GLY A 100 20.54 -21.74 -7.85
N LEU A 101 19.85 -20.78 -7.21
CA LEU A 101 18.50 -20.40 -7.60
C LEU A 101 18.44 -19.95 -9.06
N ASN A 102 17.64 -20.65 -9.86
CA ASN A 102 17.39 -20.33 -11.26
C ASN A 102 16.07 -19.57 -11.41
N ALA A 103 16.11 -18.26 -11.18
CA ALA A 103 14.95 -17.38 -11.32
C ALA A 103 15.38 -15.99 -11.84
N PRO A 104 14.55 -15.31 -12.66
CA PRO A 104 14.81 -13.94 -13.09
C PRO A 104 14.84 -12.95 -11.92
N VAL A 105 15.82 -12.05 -11.91
CA VAL A 105 15.93 -10.98 -10.91
C VAL A 105 14.96 -9.84 -11.25
N ALA A 106 14.20 -9.37 -10.26
CA ALA A 106 13.34 -8.20 -10.41
C ALA A 106 14.17 -6.92 -10.56
N ASN A 107 13.71 -6.02 -11.42
CA ASN A 107 14.19 -4.64 -11.41
C ASN A 107 13.69 -3.95 -10.14
N ILE A 108 14.60 -3.48 -9.29
CA ILE A 108 14.24 -2.71 -8.10
C ILE A 108 14.05 -1.25 -8.51
N GLY A 109 12.82 -0.75 -8.39
CA GLY A 109 12.46 0.64 -8.66
C GLY A 109 12.80 1.55 -7.48
N SER A 110 11.95 2.54 -7.23
CA SER A 110 12.03 3.38 -6.04
C SER A 110 10.67 3.54 -5.39
N SER A 111 10.65 3.59 -4.07
CA SER A 111 9.47 4.04 -3.34
C SER A 111 9.45 5.56 -3.16
N GLU A 112 10.53 6.25 -3.49
CA GLU A 112 10.57 7.71 -3.54
C GLU A 112 9.75 8.19 -4.74
N GLY A 113 8.89 9.18 -4.51
CA GLY A 113 8.07 9.76 -5.58
C GLY A 113 6.84 8.94 -5.98
N LEU A 114 6.55 7.83 -5.27
CA LEU A 114 5.24 7.20 -5.34
C LEU A 114 4.14 8.22 -5.05
N LYS A 115 3.00 8.08 -5.73
CA LYS A 115 1.88 9.03 -5.63
C LYS A 115 0.60 8.34 -5.22
N TYR A 116 -0.30 9.09 -4.59
CA TYR A 116 -1.65 8.62 -4.35
C TYR A 116 -2.36 8.34 -5.68
N GLU A 117 -3.21 7.33 -5.65
CA GLU A 117 -3.95 6.80 -6.79
C GLU A 117 -3.07 6.28 -7.94
N GLN A 118 -1.76 6.15 -7.71
CA GLN A 118 -0.87 5.48 -8.65
C GLN A 118 -1.22 3.97 -8.70
N PRO A 119 -1.39 3.38 -9.89
CA PRO A 119 -1.63 1.95 -10.03
C PRO A 119 -0.44 1.13 -9.53
N VAL A 120 -0.72 0.05 -8.82
CA VAL A 120 0.26 -0.92 -8.33
C VAL A 120 -0.28 -2.34 -8.40
N TYR A 121 0.63 -3.29 -8.61
CA TYR A 121 0.33 -4.70 -8.77
C TYR A 121 1.07 -5.52 -7.73
N THR A 122 0.35 -6.28 -6.91
CA THR A 122 0.96 -7.13 -5.90
C THR A 122 0.94 -8.57 -6.34
N VAL A 123 2.05 -9.29 -6.19
CA VAL A 123 2.15 -10.71 -6.52
C VAL A 123 2.74 -11.51 -5.36
N GLY A 124 2.05 -12.59 -4.99
CA GLY A 124 2.43 -13.48 -3.89
C GLY A 124 1.85 -14.89 -4.03
N TYR A 125 2.31 -15.79 -3.17
CA TYR A 125 1.84 -17.17 -3.04
C TYR A 125 0.85 -17.31 -1.88
N ALA A 126 -0.43 -17.07 -2.16
CA ALA A 126 -1.50 -17.32 -1.20
C ALA A 126 -1.56 -18.81 -0.78
N GLY A 127 -1.28 -19.06 0.51
CA GLY A 127 -1.33 -20.37 1.15
C GLY A 127 -0.62 -21.49 0.37
N PHE A 128 -1.36 -22.57 0.09
CA PHE A 128 -0.84 -23.75 -0.60
C PHE A 128 -0.86 -23.65 -2.12
N SER A 129 -1.17 -22.48 -2.68
CA SER A 129 -1.19 -22.30 -4.14
C SER A 129 0.14 -22.75 -4.75
N PRO A 130 0.10 -23.54 -5.85
CA PRO A 130 1.30 -23.93 -6.59
C PRO A 130 1.79 -22.82 -7.53
N ARG A 131 0.99 -21.77 -7.74
CA ARG A 131 1.31 -20.63 -8.61
C ARG A 131 1.16 -19.32 -7.84
N PRO A 132 1.95 -18.29 -8.18
CA PRO A 132 1.74 -16.96 -7.64
C PRO A 132 0.41 -16.38 -8.15
N ASN A 133 -0.20 -15.50 -7.37
CA ASN A 133 -1.43 -14.79 -7.71
C ASN A 133 -1.16 -13.29 -7.62
N GLY A 134 -1.65 -12.57 -8.62
CA GLY A 134 -1.60 -11.11 -8.67
C GLY A 134 -2.92 -10.48 -8.24
N THR A 135 -2.86 -9.31 -7.59
CA THR A 135 -4.00 -8.41 -7.43
C THR A 135 -3.61 -7.01 -7.89
N SER A 136 -4.56 -6.27 -8.44
CA SER A 136 -4.38 -4.88 -8.87
C SER A 136 -5.03 -3.93 -7.88
N GLY A 137 -4.48 -2.72 -7.77
CA GLY A 137 -4.99 -1.69 -6.90
C GLY A 137 -4.20 -0.41 -7.04
N PHE A 138 -4.39 0.48 -6.06
CA PHE A 138 -3.88 1.84 -6.10
C PHE A 138 -3.24 2.18 -4.76
N ILE A 139 -2.24 3.04 -4.78
CA ILE A 139 -1.66 3.62 -3.57
C ILE A 139 -2.69 4.53 -2.92
N LYS A 140 -3.02 4.23 -1.66
CA LYS A 140 -4.03 4.96 -0.88
C LYS A 140 -3.42 5.79 0.25
N SER A 141 -2.24 5.45 0.75
CA SER A 141 -1.47 6.29 1.68
C SER A 141 0.01 6.00 1.64
N LEU A 142 0.81 7.00 2.01
CA LEU A 142 2.27 6.94 2.05
C LEU A 142 2.71 7.43 3.43
N TYR A 143 3.28 6.57 4.27
CA TYR A 143 3.67 6.94 5.64
C TYR A 143 5.19 7.08 5.73
N PRO A 144 5.74 8.30 5.80
CA PRO A 144 7.18 8.50 5.98
C PRO A 144 7.66 7.81 7.27
N MET A 145 8.73 7.03 7.17
CA MET A 145 9.32 6.30 8.28
C MET A 145 10.77 5.93 7.95
N ASP A 146 11.70 6.15 8.89
CA ASP A 146 13.10 5.71 8.82
C ASP A 146 13.78 5.93 7.45
N ASP A 147 13.77 7.20 7.02
CA ASP A 147 14.31 7.67 5.74
C ASP A 147 13.74 6.90 4.52
N SER A 148 12.46 6.54 4.61
CA SER A 148 11.71 5.88 3.56
C SER A 148 10.19 6.03 3.77
N VAL A 149 9.39 5.11 3.24
CA VAL A 149 7.92 5.15 3.26
C VAL A 149 7.31 3.75 3.43
N VAL A 150 6.32 3.62 4.33
CA VAL A 150 5.41 2.47 4.34
C VAL A 150 4.24 2.78 3.43
N VAL A 151 3.94 1.89 2.48
CA VAL A 151 2.91 2.13 1.46
C VAL A 151 1.63 1.38 1.83
N ARG A 152 0.51 2.11 1.95
CA ARG A 152 -0.83 1.51 1.97
C ARG A 152 -1.40 1.46 0.57
N ALA A 153 -1.83 0.28 0.15
CA ALA A 153 -2.52 0.09 -1.13
C ALA A 153 -3.93 -0.48 -0.93
N SER A 154 -4.77 -0.36 -1.96
CA SER A 154 -6.10 -0.99 -1.98
C SER A 154 -6.04 -2.49 -2.31
N ASN A 155 -4.90 -2.99 -2.79
CA ASN A 155 -4.67 -4.41 -3.03
C ASN A 155 -4.89 -5.21 -1.75
N THR A 156 -5.76 -6.21 -1.82
CA THR A 156 -5.92 -7.17 -0.74
C THR A 156 -4.91 -8.30 -0.89
N PHE A 157 -4.45 -8.83 0.24
CA PHE A 157 -3.61 -10.02 0.28
C PHE A 157 -4.08 -11.00 1.35
N ARG A 158 -3.72 -12.27 1.16
CA ARG A 158 -4.10 -13.43 1.95
C ARG A 158 -2.89 -13.98 2.72
N LEU A 159 -3.15 -14.90 3.65
CA LEU A 159 -2.09 -15.64 4.31
C LEU A 159 -1.20 -16.33 3.26
N GLY A 160 0.12 -16.15 3.38
CA GLY A 160 1.13 -16.65 2.43
C GLY A 160 1.65 -15.60 1.44
N ASP A 161 0.93 -14.50 1.21
CA ASP A 161 1.40 -13.42 0.34
C ASP A 161 2.54 -12.59 0.98
N SER A 162 2.70 -12.65 2.30
CA SER A 162 3.80 -12.01 3.04
C SER A 162 5.16 -12.31 2.41
N GLY A 163 5.92 -11.27 2.08
CA GLY A 163 7.20 -11.31 1.39
C GLY A 163 7.09 -11.24 -0.14
N GLY A 164 5.88 -11.21 -0.69
CA GLY A 164 5.62 -11.01 -2.11
C GLY A 164 5.91 -9.57 -2.53
N GLY A 165 5.91 -9.31 -3.84
CA GLY A 165 6.29 -8.02 -4.40
C GLY A 165 5.11 -7.12 -4.74
N MET A 166 5.25 -5.82 -4.50
CA MET A 166 4.40 -4.77 -5.06
C MET A 166 5.18 -4.07 -6.18
N PHE A 167 4.61 -4.03 -7.38
CA PHE A 167 5.23 -3.55 -8.60
C PHE A 167 4.50 -2.34 -9.19
N ASP A 168 5.24 -1.43 -9.82
CA ASP A 168 4.67 -0.32 -10.59
C ASP A 168 4.23 -0.77 -12.01
N GLU A 169 3.67 0.17 -12.79
CA GLU A 169 3.20 -0.07 -14.16
C GLU A 169 4.30 -0.47 -15.15
N ALA A 170 5.56 -0.17 -14.82
CA ALA A 170 6.73 -0.59 -15.59
C ALA A 170 7.28 -1.96 -15.14
N GLY A 171 6.65 -2.61 -14.16
CA GLY A 171 7.08 -3.88 -13.61
C GLY A 171 8.28 -3.79 -12.67
N ASN A 172 8.63 -2.60 -12.18
CA ASN A 172 9.68 -2.46 -11.18
C ASN A 172 9.11 -2.73 -9.79
N LEU A 173 9.88 -3.45 -8.96
CA LEU A 173 9.55 -3.67 -7.56
C LEU A 173 9.64 -2.34 -6.79
N VAL A 174 8.54 -1.95 -6.13
CA VAL A 174 8.43 -0.70 -5.35
C VAL A 174 8.02 -0.94 -3.89
N GLY A 175 7.60 -2.14 -3.52
CA GLY A 175 7.39 -2.53 -2.13
C GLY A 175 7.32 -4.04 -1.90
N ILE A 176 7.31 -4.46 -0.64
CA ILE A 176 7.18 -5.85 -0.20
C ILE A 176 5.88 -5.99 0.61
N ILE A 177 5.02 -6.93 0.23
CA ILE A 177 3.78 -7.26 0.95
C ILE A 177 4.13 -7.73 2.36
N THR A 178 3.57 -7.11 3.41
CA THR A 178 4.01 -7.41 4.78
C THR A 178 2.87 -7.67 5.76
N VAL A 179 2.08 -6.64 6.08
CA VAL A 179 1.15 -6.71 7.22
C VAL A 179 -0.14 -5.97 6.91
N LYS A 180 -1.24 -6.46 7.47
CA LYS A 180 -2.55 -5.81 7.36
C LYS A 180 -3.12 -5.49 8.73
N SER A 181 -3.92 -4.42 8.82
CA SER A 181 -4.59 -4.09 10.09
C SER A 181 -5.65 -5.13 10.49
N PRO A 182 -5.95 -5.28 11.79
CA PRO A 182 -6.98 -6.21 12.27
C PRO A 182 -8.40 -5.80 11.85
N GLY A 183 -9.32 -6.77 11.75
CA GLY A 183 -10.75 -6.56 11.47
C GLY A 183 -11.14 -6.51 9.99
N HIS A 184 -12.43 -6.32 9.70
CA HIS A 184 -12.95 -6.12 8.34
C HIS A 184 -12.45 -4.80 7.75
N ASN A 185 -12.37 -4.66 6.43
CA ASN A 185 -11.80 -3.48 5.75
C ASN A 185 -10.38 -3.16 6.26
N ALA A 186 -9.50 -4.15 6.20
CA ALA A 186 -8.12 -4.01 6.65
C ALA A 186 -7.35 -3.00 5.78
N PHE A 187 -6.39 -2.32 6.38
CA PHE A 187 -5.38 -1.55 5.67
C PHE A 187 -4.23 -2.49 5.34
N TYR A 188 -3.80 -2.50 4.09
CA TYR A 188 -2.77 -3.40 3.58
C TYR A 188 -1.47 -2.62 3.38
N TYR A 189 -0.44 -2.98 4.14
CA TYR A 189 0.83 -2.27 4.17
C TYR A 189 1.94 -3.04 3.47
N ASN A 190 2.75 -2.30 2.73
CA ASN A 190 3.90 -2.79 2.00
C ASN A 190 5.15 -2.03 2.47
N MET A 191 6.21 -2.76 2.76
CA MET A 191 7.49 -2.19 3.21
C MET A 191 8.30 -1.71 2.00
N SER A 192 9.07 -0.63 2.18
CA SER A 192 9.77 0.02 1.09
C SER A 192 10.91 -0.82 0.50
N VAL A 193 11.11 -0.70 -0.80
CA VAL A 193 12.31 -1.21 -1.50
C VAL A 193 13.60 -0.47 -1.15
N GLU A 194 13.54 0.75 -0.62
CA GLU A 194 14.76 1.45 -0.17
C GLU A 194 15.40 0.72 1.02
N TRP A 195 14.59 0.13 1.90
CA TRP A 195 15.09 -0.75 2.97
C TRP A 195 15.73 -2.02 2.40
N VAL A 196 15.12 -2.60 1.36
CA VAL A 196 15.71 -3.74 0.63
C VAL A 196 17.07 -3.38 0.02
N LYS A 197 17.18 -2.21 -0.63
CA LYS A 197 18.45 -1.73 -1.21
C LYS A 197 19.54 -1.55 -0.16
N ARG A 198 19.20 -1.00 1.03
CA ARG A 198 20.14 -0.89 2.15
C ARG A 198 20.55 -2.28 2.66
N LEU A 199 19.60 -3.19 2.78
CA LEU A 199 19.81 -4.55 3.28
C LEU A 199 20.69 -5.41 2.36
N LEU A 200 20.66 -5.19 1.05
CA LEU A 200 21.56 -5.89 0.10
C LEU A 200 23.04 -5.75 0.46
N ASN A 201 23.42 -4.64 1.11
CA ASN A 201 24.81 -4.33 1.49
C ASN A 201 25.19 -4.79 2.91
N GLN A 202 24.26 -5.39 3.66
CA GLN A 202 24.51 -5.89 5.02
C GLN A 202 25.22 -7.25 5.01
N PRO A 203 25.98 -7.60 6.06
CA PRO A 203 26.63 -8.90 6.16
C PRO A 203 25.61 -10.03 6.33
N GLU A 204 25.94 -11.19 5.74
CA GLU A 204 25.18 -12.42 5.91
C GLU A 204 25.30 -12.95 7.34
N GLN A 205 24.21 -13.52 7.85
CA GLN A 205 24.09 -14.13 9.16
C GLN A 205 23.57 -15.55 9.00
N ALA A 206 23.91 -16.43 9.95
CA ALA A 206 23.36 -17.78 9.98
C ALA A 206 21.83 -17.74 10.19
N ILE A 207 21.12 -18.69 9.59
CA ILE A 207 19.70 -18.89 9.85
C ILE A 207 19.57 -19.47 11.26
N VAL A 208 19.24 -18.61 12.24
CA VAL A 208 19.10 -18.97 13.66
C VAL A 208 17.78 -18.44 14.23
N SER A 209 17.32 -19.04 15.33
CA SER A 209 16.10 -18.70 16.06
C SER A 209 16.22 -17.40 16.87
N VAL A 210 16.65 -16.30 16.26
CA VAL A 210 16.59 -14.97 16.87
C VAL A 210 15.54 -14.19 16.11
N SER A 211 14.55 -13.63 16.82
CA SER A 211 13.62 -12.68 16.22
C SER A 211 13.41 -11.55 17.21
N GLU A 212 13.91 -10.37 16.85
CA GLU A 212 13.36 -9.13 17.38
C GLU A 212 11.95 -8.95 16.80
N LEU A 213 11.09 -8.19 17.49
CA LEU A 213 9.76 -7.90 16.99
C LEU A 213 9.85 -6.78 15.95
N PRO A 214 9.19 -6.91 14.79
CA PRO A 214 9.05 -5.79 13.88
C PRO A 214 8.19 -4.69 14.50
N PHE A 215 8.33 -3.44 14.02
CA PHE A 215 7.64 -2.28 14.60
C PHE A 215 6.12 -2.48 14.73
N TRP A 216 5.52 -3.24 13.82
CA TRP A 216 4.08 -3.51 13.77
C TRP A 216 3.62 -4.62 14.73
N ALA A 217 4.54 -5.42 15.27
CA ALA A 217 4.29 -6.49 16.24
C ALA A 217 4.63 -6.08 17.68
N GLU A 218 5.20 -4.90 17.88
CA GLU A 218 5.44 -4.29 19.19
C GLU A 218 4.12 -3.96 19.91
N ALA A 219 4.22 -3.54 21.18
CA ALA A 219 3.07 -3.03 21.92
C ALA A 219 2.53 -1.73 21.29
N GLU A 220 1.22 -1.48 21.40
CA GLU A 220 0.52 -0.36 20.74
C GLU A 220 1.12 1.00 21.09
N GLU A 221 1.67 1.18 22.29
CA GLU A 221 2.30 2.43 22.74
C GLU A 221 3.57 2.76 21.95
N LYS A 222 4.21 1.75 21.36
CA LYS A 222 5.40 1.90 20.52
C LYS A 222 5.07 1.96 19.03
N TRP A 223 3.83 1.71 18.63
CA TRP A 223 3.46 1.76 17.22
C TRP A 223 3.61 3.17 16.65
N PRO A 224 4.03 3.29 15.38
CA PRO A 224 3.91 4.53 14.63
C PRO A 224 2.47 5.07 14.66
N PHE A 225 2.31 6.39 14.63
CA PHE A 225 1.00 7.03 14.70
C PHE A 225 0.02 6.53 13.63
N PHE A 226 0.50 6.28 12.41
CA PHE A 226 -0.33 5.79 11.31
C PHE A 226 -1.00 4.44 11.57
N MET A 227 -0.45 3.61 12.47
CA MET A 227 -1.10 2.37 12.91
C MET A 227 -2.09 2.62 14.03
N ARG A 228 -1.75 3.52 14.97
CA ARG A 228 -2.58 3.84 16.15
C ARG A 228 -3.90 4.52 15.78
N VAL A 229 -3.94 5.27 14.68
CA VAL A 229 -5.18 5.89 14.19
C VAL A 229 -6.20 4.88 13.63
N VAL A 230 -5.78 3.66 13.29
CA VAL A 230 -6.63 2.71 12.55
C VAL A 230 -7.80 2.21 13.38
N GLN A 231 -7.58 1.81 14.64
CA GLN A 231 -8.67 1.30 15.48
C GLN A 231 -9.71 2.38 15.82
N PRO A 232 -9.33 3.59 16.28
CA PRO A 232 -10.28 4.67 16.49
C PRO A 232 -11.06 5.06 15.24
N LEU A 233 -10.40 5.10 14.07
CA LEU A 233 -11.07 5.35 12.79
C LEU A 233 -12.15 4.30 12.51
N LYS A 234 -11.81 3.01 12.64
CA LYS A 234 -12.71 1.90 12.31
C LYS A 234 -13.85 1.72 13.31
N THR A 235 -13.65 2.15 14.55
CA THR A 235 -14.66 2.09 15.62
C THR A 235 -15.41 3.40 15.80
N GLU A 236 -15.16 4.37 14.92
CA GLU A 236 -15.78 5.71 14.97
C GLU A 236 -15.53 6.43 16.31
N ASN A 237 -14.45 6.09 17.00
CA ASN A 237 -14.03 6.77 18.22
C ASN A 237 -13.28 8.06 17.85
N TRP A 238 -14.05 9.07 17.44
CA TRP A 238 -13.52 10.33 16.90
C TRP A 238 -12.70 11.13 17.90
N GLU A 239 -13.02 11.06 19.19
CA GLU A 239 -12.23 11.72 20.24
C GLU A 239 -10.84 11.07 20.40
N ALA A 240 -10.78 9.73 20.39
CA ALA A 240 -9.50 9.01 20.42
C ALA A 240 -8.70 9.25 19.13
N LEU A 241 -9.37 9.23 17.96
CA LEU A 241 -8.74 9.54 16.68
C LEU A 241 -8.13 10.95 16.69
N ASN A 242 -8.91 11.94 17.13
CA ASN A 242 -8.47 13.33 17.24
C ASN A 242 -7.27 13.47 18.18
N THR A 243 -7.32 12.82 19.35
CA THR A 243 -6.22 12.84 20.33
C THR A 243 -4.91 12.33 19.73
N ILE A 244 -4.96 11.21 19.01
CA ILE A 244 -3.78 10.63 18.36
C ILE A 244 -3.30 11.51 17.19
N ALA A 245 -4.22 12.00 16.36
CA ALA A 245 -3.88 12.80 15.18
C ALA A 245 -3.31 14.18 15.55
N VAL A 246 -3.81 14.81 16.62
CA VAL A 246 -3.24 16.06 17.16
C VAL A 246 -1.81 15.82 17.64
N ALA A 247 -1.57 14.78 18.45
CA ALA A 247 -0.22 14.43 18.91
C ALA A 247 0.72 14.09 17.74
N TRP A 248 0.19 13.46 16.68
CA TRP A 248 0.94 13.18 15.46
C TRP A 248 1.34 14.48 14.74
N CYS A 249 0.41 15.42 14.54
CA CYS A 249 0.70 16.72 13.93
C CYS A 249 1.75 17.52 14.73
N GLU A 250 1.75 17.41 16.06
CA GLU A 250 2.75 18.08 16.90
C GLU A 250 4.14 17.44 16.76
N LYS A 251 4.19 16.11 16.70
CA LYS A 251 5.45 15.36 16.62
C LYS A 251 6.06 15.39 15.22
N GLU A 252 5.22 15.38 14.19
CA GLU A 252 5.58 15.29 12.78
C GLU A 252 4.79 16.31 11.94
N PRO A 253 5.09 17.61 12.07
CA PRO A 253 4.26 18.69 11.50
C PRO A 253 4.23 18.73 9.95
N ASN A 254 5.11 17.99 9.29
CA ASN A 254 5.17 17.92 7.84
C ASN A 254 4.42 16.72 7.25
N THR A 255 3.89 15.82 8.08
CA THR A 255 3.23 14.59 7.64
C THR A 255 1.79 14.90 7.19
N THR A 256 1.52 14.71 5.90
CA THR A 256 0.20 14.97 5.29
C THR A 256 -0.89 14.08 5.89
N GLU A 257 -0.54 12.86 6.25
CA GLU A 257 -1.44 11.85 6.82
C GLU A 257 -1.91 12.26 8.22
N ALA A 258 -1.04 12.91 9.02
CA ALA A 258 -1.41 13.42 10.34
C ALA A 258 -2.52 14.48 10.22
N LEU A 259 -2.37 15.42 9.29
CA LEU A 259 -3.39 16.44 8.99
C LEU A 259 -4.69 15.81 8.50
N PHE A 260 -4.59 14.82 7.60
CA PHE A 260 -5.77 14.12 7.08
C PHE A 260 -6.58 13.44 8.18
N TYR A 261 -5.94 12.68 9.07
CA TYR A 261 -6.66 12.00 10.16
C TYR A 261 -7.24 12.97 11.19
N ARG A 262 -6.58 14.11 11.43
CA ARG A 262 -7.12 15.18 12.27
C ARG A 262 -8.38 15.77 11.63
N ALA A 263 -8.32 16.10 10.34
CA ALA A 263 -9.45 16.63 9.58
C ALA A 263 -10.66 15.69 9.59
N VAL A 264 -10.44 14.38 9.40
CA VAL A 264 -11.50 13.37 9.50
C VAL A 264 -12.14 13.37 10.89
N ALA A 265 -11.32 13.39 11.96
CA ALA A 265 -11.83 13.42 13.31
C ALA A 265 -12.62 14.71 13.61
N GLU A 266 -12.10 15.86 13.20
CA GLU A 266 -12.73 17.16 13.37
C GLU A 266 -14.06 17.27 12.61
N PHE A 267 -14.11 16.77 11.37
CA PHE A 267 -15.34 16.71 10.58
C PHE A 267 -16.42 15.88 11.32
N SER A 268 -16.05 14.68 11.79
CA SER A 268 -16.95 13.82 12.55
C SER A 268 -17.38 14.43 13.90
N LEU A 269 -16.53 15.24 14.52
CA LEU A 269 -16.81 15.99 15.76
C LEU A 269 -17.54 17.32 15.51
N LYS A 270 -18.03 17.58 14.29
CA LYS A 270 -18.77 18.81 13.92
C LYS A 270 -17.95 20.10 14.03
N LYS A 271 -16.62 19.99 13.90
CA LYS A 271 -15.68 21.11 13.81
C LYS A 271 -15.34 21.37 12.34
N GLU A 272 -16.37 21.57 11.52
CA GLU A 272 -16.28 21.58 10.05
C GLU A 272 -15.31 22.64 9.51
N ALA A 273 -15.24 23.83 10.12
CA ALA A 273 -14.30 24.87 9.70
C ALA A 273 -12.82 24.44 9.85
N ASN A 274 -12.48 23.75 10.95
CA ASN A 274 -11.13 23.23 11.15
C ASN A 274 -10.84 22.10 10.14
N ALA A 275 -11.81 21.20 9.98
CA ALA A 275 -11.68 20.09 9.05
C ALA A 275 -11.50 20.56 7.60
N GLU A 276 -12.29 21.53 7.14
CA GLU A 276 -12.16 22.14 5.82
C GLU A 276 -10.77 22.77 5.63
N GLN A 277 -10.25 23.48 6.63
CA GLN A 277 -8.91 24.05 6.59
C GLN A 277 -7.83 22.97 6.42
N ASP A 278 -7.91 21.88 7.19
CA ASP A 278 -6.93 20.81 7.13
C ASP A 278 -7.04 19.98 5.84
N PHE A 279 -8.25 19.66 5.38
CA PHE A 279 -8.43 18.98 4.09
C PHE A 279 -7.90 19.82 2.93
N ASN A 280 -8.10 21.14 2.93
CA ASN A 280 -7.51 22.01 1.92
C ASN A 280 -5.98 21.99 1.96
N GLN A 281 -5.35 21.94 3.15
CA GLN A 281 -3.90 21.78 3.27
C GLN A 281 -3.44 20.40 2.77
N VAL A 282 -4.20 19.35 3.02
CA VAL A 282 -3.92 18.00 2.51
C VAL A 282 -3.95 17.99 0.98
N VAL A 283 -4.99 18.55 0.35
CA VAL A 283 -5.11 18.64 -1.11
C VAL A 283 -4.02 19.54 -1.71
N ALA A 284 -3.65 20.62 -1.02
CA ALA A 284 -2.55 21.49 -1.47
C ALA A 284 -1.19 20.78 -1.48
N LYS A 285 -0.95 19.86 -0.52
CA LYS A 285 0.25 19.02 -0.47
C LYS A 285 0.18 17.84 -1.43
N ASN A 286 -1.02 17.28 -1.62
CA ASN A 286 -1.27 16.11 -2.44
C ASN A 286 -2.65 16.21 -3.11
N GLY A 287 -2.68 16.76 -4.33
CA GLY A 287 -3.91 16.96 -5.09
C GLY A 287 -4.62 15.67 -5.49
N ASN A 288 -3.95 14.52 -5.39
CA ASN A 288 -4.51 13.20 -5.70
C ASN A 288 -5.15 12.52 -4.47
N ASN A 289 -5.24 13.20 -3.32
CA ASN A 289 -5.89 12.62 -2.15
C ASN A 289 -7.41 12.57 -2.33
N SER A 290 -7.89 11.49 -2.95
CA SER A 290 -9.30 11.19 -3.21
C SER A 290 -10.17 11.29 -1.96
N SER A 291 -9.70 10.77 -0.83
CA SER A 291 -10.45 10.84 0.43
C SER A 291 -10.62 12.29 0.93
N ALA A 292 -9.59 13.14 0.82
CA ALA A 292 -9.71 14.54 1.21
C ALA A 292 -10.68 15.32 0.28
N LEU A 293 -10.62 15.05 -1.03
CA LEU A 293 -11.57 15.61 -2.01
C LEU A 293 -13.01 15.19 -1.71
N TYR A 294 -13.22 13.93 -1.31
CA TYR A 294 -14.52 13.43 -0.88
C TYR A 294 -15.08 14.22 0.30
N TYR A 295 -14.30 14.40 1.37
CA TYR A 295 -14.75 15.16 2.54
C TYR A 295 -14.98 16.64 2.23
N LEU A 296 -14.14 17.28 1.41
CA LEU A 296 -14.38 18.65 0.93
C LEU A 296 -15.69 18.74 0.15
N GLY A 297 -15.99 17.74 -0.68
CA GLY A 297 -17.27 17.64 -1.39
C GLY A 297 -18.47 17.55 -0.44
N LEU A 298 -18.37 16.72 0.61
CA LEU A 298 -19.40 16.62 1.65
C LEU A 298 -19.62 17.97 2.38
N ILE A 299 -18.53 18.63 2.79
CA ILE A 299 -18.58 19.92 3.48
C ILE A 299 -19.21 20.99 2.58
N ALA A 300 -18.81 21.03 1.31
CA ALA A 300 -19.36 21.97 0.33
C ALA A 300 -20.87 21.77 0.13
N GLU A 301 -21.32 20.52 -0.02
CA GLU A 301 -22.74 20.21 -0.17
C GLU A 301 -23.55 20.59 1.08
N GLN A 302 -23.05 20.24 2.27
CA GLN A 302 -23.69 20.60 3.55
C GLN A 302 -23.79 22.12 3.76
N SER A 303 -22.84 22.87 3.20
CA SER A 303 -22.80 24.33 3.25
C SER A 303 -23.63 25.01 2.14
N GLY A 304 -24.35 24.24 1.33
CA GLY A 304 -25.15 24.77 0.20
C GLY A 304 -24.31 25.22 -1.01
N LYS A 305 -23.01 24.91 -1.04
CA LYS A 305 -22.08 25.22 -2.13
C LYS A 305 -22.07 24.11 -3.17
N HIS A 306 -23.24 23.79 -3.73
CA HIS A 306 -23.44 22.62 -4.61
C HIS A 306 -22.48 22.58 -5.81
N MET A 307 -22.19 23.73 -6.42
CA MET A 307 -21.24 23.79 -7.54
C MET A 307 -19.80 23.45 -7.14
N GLU A 308 -19.38 23.76 -5.91
CA GLU A 308 -18.07 23.36 -5.40
C GLU A 308 -18.01 21.86 -5.16
N ALA A 309 -19.09 21.26 -4.64
CA ALA A 309 -19.21 19.81 -4.49
C ALA A 309 -19.15 19.07 -5.84
N LEU A 310 -19.83 19.59 -6.87
CA LEU A 310 -19.74 19.06 -8.25
C LEU A 310 -18.32 19.15 -8.83
N ASN A 311 -17.54 20.18 -8.48
CA ASN A 311 -16.14 20.25 -8.89
C ASN A 311 -15.31 19.14 -8.23
N MET A 312 -15.54 18.84 -6.95
CA MET A 312 -14.87 17.71 -6.28
C MET A 312 -15.23 16.38 -6.93
N VAL A 313 -16.51 16.20 -7.31
CA VAL A 313 -16.95 15.02 -8.08
C VAL A 313 -16.17 14.90 -9.40
N ALA A 314 -16.05 15.98 -10.16
CA ALA A 314 -15.34 15.96 -11.44
C ALA A 314 -13.84 15.62 -11.28
N MET A 315 -13.21 16.11 -10.21
CA MET A 315 -11.83 15.74 -9.87
C MET A 315 -11.74 14.24 -9.53
N LEU A 316 -12.66 13.74 -8.71
CA LEU A 316 -12.71 12.35 -8.29
C LEU A 316 -12.98 11.39 -9.45
N ASP A 317 -13.85 11.73 -10.41
CA ASP A 317 -14.13 10.88 -11.58
C ASP A 317 -12.86 10.53 -12.37
N SER A 318 -11.82 11.37 -12.31
CA SER A 318 -10.53 11.11 -12.97
C SER A 318 -9.50 10.38 -12.10
N LEU A 319 -9.73 10.30 -10.78
CA LEU A 319 -8.77 9.78 -9.78
C LEU A 319 -9.24 8.48 -9.14
N ASP A 320 -10.49 8.46 -8.65
CA ASP A 320 -11.15 7.35 -7.99
C ASP A 320 -12.66 7.42 -8.27
N GLU A 321 -13.07 6.72 -9.33
CA GLU A 321 -14.48 6.64 -9.78
C GLU A 321 -15.40 6.07 -8.68
N THR A 322 -14.88 5.20 -7.81
CA THR A 322 -15.67 4.63 -6.71
C THR A 322 -16.00 5.71 -5.69
N THR A 323 -15.00 6.47 -5.24
CA THR A 323 -15.19 7.59 -4.32
C THR A 323 -16.03 8.71 -4.97
N ALA A 324 -15.91 8.95 -6.27
CA ALA A 324 -16.78 9.87 -6.99
C ALA A 324 -18.26 9.42 -6.93
N GLY A 325 -18.52 8.13 -7.13
CA GLY A 325 -19.84 7.52 -6.98
C GLY A 325 -20.42 7.68 -5.58
N GLU A 326 -19.62 7.44 -4.54
CA GLU A 326 -20.02 7.64 -3.14
C GLU A 326 -20.42 9.10 -2.87
N LEU A 327 -19.64 10.07 -3.36
CA LEU A 327 -19.97 11.49 -3.21
C LEU A 327 -21.26 11.85 -3.96
N LYS A 328 -21.44 11.37 -5.21
CA LYS A 328 -22.68 11.57 -5.98
C LYS A 328 -23.91 11.04 -5.24
N VAL A 329 -23.80 9.87 -4.60
CA VAL A 329 -24.87 9.29 -3.77
C VAL A 329 -25.15 10.18 -2.55
N ALA A 330 -24.11 10.63 -1.84
CA ALA A 330 -24.26 11.52 -0.70
C ALA A 330 -24.92 12.87 -1.06
N MET A 331 -24.66 13.36 -2.27
CA MET A 331 -25.28 14.57 -2.85
C MET A 331 -26.71 14.33 -3.40
N GLY A 332 -27.19 13.09 -3.45
CA GLY A 332 -28.51 12.76 -3.99
C GLY A 332 -28.62 12.81 -5.53
N ILE A 333 -27.49 12.80 -6.25
CA ILE A 333 -27.42 12.86 -7.72
C ILE A 333 -26.89 11.58 -8.37
N GLY A 334 -26.46 10.60 -7.57
CA GLY A 334 -25.94 9.31 -8.03
C GLY A 334 -26.87 8.13 -7.72
N GLU A 335 -26.80 7.09 -8.55
CA GLU A 335 -27.41 5.79 -8.21
C GLU A 335 -26.56 5.05 -7.17
N ASN A 336 -27.19 4.38 -6.21
CA ASN A 336 -26.47 3.60 -5.20
C ASN A 336 -25.82 2.35 -5.83
N LEU A 337 -24.54 2.45 -6.20
CA LEU A 337 -23.79 1.35 -6.84
C LEU A 337 -23.52 0.17 -5.90
N SER A 338 -23.63 0.36 -4.57
CA SER A 338 -23.45 -0.70 -3.57
C SER A 338 -24.59 -1.75 -3.57
N ALA A 339 -25.66 -1.54 -4.34
CA ALA A 339 -26.74 -2.50 -4.52
C ALA A 339 -26.53 -3.50 -5.69
N LYS A 340 -25.36 -3.45 -6.38
CA LYS A 340 -25.07 -4.27 -7.57
C LYS A 340 -23.86 -5.21 -7.47
N GLN A 341 -23.28 -5.41 -6.28
CA GLN A 341 -22.27 -6.45 -6.03
C GLN A 341 -22.77 -7.45 -4.99
#